data_AF-V7B674-F1
#
_entry.id   AF-V7B674-F1
#
_cell.length_a   1.000
_cell.length_b   1.000
_cell.length_c   1.000
_cell.angle_alpha   90.00
_cell.angle_beta   90.00
_cell.angle_gamma   90.00
#
_symmetry.space_group_name_H-M   'P 1'
#
loop_
_entity.id
_entity.type
_entity.pdbx_description
1 polymer ?
#
loop_
_entity_poly.entity_id
_entity_poly.type
_entity_poly.pdbx_seq_one_letter_code
_entity_poly.pdbx_strand_id
1 'polypeptide(L)' 'MGSSSFLWSCTKKFVTAAVITVTVSDRYVTVVPVRGGSMSPTLNPKTGSLTGDVFDDYVLVEKFCLWKYKFSNGDVVVYR' A
#
# COMPACT_ATOMS: atom_id res chain seq x y z
N MET A 1 35.32 -4.53 -21.16
CA MET A 1 34.56 -3.24 -21.21
C MET A 1 33.07 -3.46 -21.47
N GLY A 2 32.33 -4.20 -20.61
CA GLY A 2 30.91 -4.54 -20.86
C GLY A 2 29.97 -4.46 -19.64
N SER A 3 30.50 -4.38 -18.41
CA SER A 3 29.69 -4.35 -17.19
C SER A 3 29.01 -2.99 -16.95
N SER A 4 29.66 -1.88 -17.30
CA SER A 4 29.14 -0.53 -17.04
C SER A 4 27.87 -0.19 -17.84
N SER A 5 27.75 -0.65 -19.09
CA SER A 5 26.56 -0.40 -19.93
C SER A 5 25.36 -1.22 -19.49
N PHE A 6 25.60 -2.43 -18.98
CA PHE A 6 24.57 -3.29 -18.39
C PHE A 6 24.03 -2.70 -17.09
N LEU A 7 24.90 -2.27 -16.17
CA LEU A 7 24.49 -1.60 -14.93
C LEU A 7 23.68 -0.33 -15.20
N TRP A 8 24.14 0.53 -16.12
CA TRP A 8 23.43 1.73 -16.52
C TRP A 8 22.02 1.44 -17.07
N SER A 9 21.90 0.40 -17.89
CA SER A 9 20.61 -0.03 -18.45
C SER A 9 19.67 -0.59 -17.38
N CYS A 10 20.20 -1.36 -16.42
CA CYS A 10 19.46 -1.84 -15.26
C CYS A 10 18.94 -0.66 -14.41
N THR A 11 19.82 0.26 -14.03
CA THR A 11 19.45 1.43 -13.22
C THR A 11 18.35 2.25 -13.90
N LYS A 12 18.46 2.49 -15.22
CA LYS A 12 17.41 3.21 -15.96
C LYS A 12 16.06 2.51 -15.88
N LYS A 13 16.02 1.18 -16.00
CA LYS A 13 14.78 0.40 -15.87
C LYS A 13 14.20 0.45 -14.46
N PHE A 14 15.03 0.34 -13.42
CA PHE A 14 14.57 0.44 -12.03
C PHE A 14 14.00 1.81 -11.71
N VAL A 15 14.64 2.89 -12.17
CA VAL A 15 14.12 4.26 -11.98
C VAL A 15 12.75 4.41 -12.64
N THR A 16 12.59 3.96 -13.89
CA THR A 16 11.30 4.01 -14.58
C THR A 16 10.23 3.19 -13.84
N ALA A 17 10.57 1.97 -13.42
CA ALA A 17 9.66 1.12 -12.66
C ALA A 17 9.24 1.78 -11.35
N ALA A 18 10.18 2.37 -10.61
CA ALA A 18 9.91 3.08 -9.36
C ALA A 18 8.95 4.26 -9.57
N VAL A 19 9.17 5.09 -10.60
CA VAL A 19 8.27 6.22 -10.90
C VAL A 19 6.86 5.73 -11.22
N ILE A 20 6.74 4.64 -12.00
CA ILE A 20 5.43 4.03 -12.30
C ILE A 20 4.77 3.52 -11.02
N THR A 21 5.48 2.75 -10.20
CA THR A 21 4.94 2.20 -8.95
C THR A 21 4.51 3.31 -7.99
N VAL A 22 5.31 4.36 -7.81
CA VAL A 22 4.95 5.53 -6.98
C VAL A 22 3.69 6.20 -7.52
N THR A 23 3.62 6.43 -8.84
CA THR A 23 2.43 7.04 -9.47
C THR A 23 1.18 6.19 -9.26
N VAL A 24 1.31 4.86 -9.36
CA VAL A 24 0.19 3.94 -9.18
C VAL A 24 -0.25 3.89 -7.71
N SER A 25 0.70 3.83 -6.77
CA SER A 25 0.41 3.82 -5.34
C SER A 25 -0.20 5.14 -4.84
N ASP A 26 0.16 6.24 -5.49
CA ASP A 26 -0.43 7.53 -5.17
C ASP A 26 -1.87 7.64 -5.67
N ARG A 27 -2.14 7.18 -6.91
CA ARG A 27 -3.42 7.41 -7.61
C ARG A 27 -4.47 6.32 -7.44
N TYR A 28 -4.08 5.05 -7.28
CA TYR A 28 -5.01 3.92 -7.40
C TYR A 28 -5.13 3.08 -6.13
N VAL A 29 -4.03 2.72 -5.48
CA VAL A 29 -4.06 1.75 -4.37
C VAL A 29 -3.00 2.07 -3.33
N THR A 30 -3.32 1.92 -2.05
CA THR A 30 -2.33 1.99 -0.96
C THR A 30 -2.54 0.85 0.03
N VAL A 31 -1.48 0.40 0.69
CA VAL A 31 -1.55 -0.63 1.73
C VAL A 31 -1.39 0.06 3.08
N VAL A 32 -2.37 -0.13 3.96
CA VAL A 32 -2.41 0.54 5.28
C VAL A 32 -2.58 -0.51 6.38
N PRO A 33 -1.75 -0.47 7.45
CA PRO A 33 -1.95 -1.32 8.60
C PRO A 33 -3.16 -0.86 9.42
N VAL A 34 -3.97 -1.80 9.91
CA VAL A 34 -5.09 -1.50 10.79
C VAL A 34 -4.57 -1.22 12.19
N ARG A 35 -4.72 0.03 12.65
CA ARG A 35 -4.31 0.47 13.98
C ARG A 35 -5.54 0.93 14.76
N GLY A 36 -6.25 -0.01 15.37
CA GLY A 36 -7.42 0.30 16.21
C GLY A 36 -8.42 -0.83 16.29
N GLY A 37 -8.88 -1.15 17.50
CA GLY A 37 -9.78 -2.30 17.75
C GLY A 37 -11.23 -2.04 17.36
N SER A 38 -11.57 -0.83 16.90
CA SER A 38 -12.93 -0.41 16.56
C SER A 38 -13.53 -1.14 15.36
N MET A 39 -12.69 -1.82 14.56
CA MET A 39 -13.10 -2.59 13.40
C MET A 39 -13.18 -4.11 13.69
N SER A 40 -13.00 -4.52 14.96
CA SER A 40 -13.24 -5.89 15.40
C SER A 40 -14.73 -6.23 15.28
N PRO A 41 -15.13 -7.41 14.77
CA PRO A 41 -14.30 -8.60 14.55
C PRO A 41 -13.68 -8.73 13.15
N THR A 42 -14.00 -7.83 12.21
CA THR A 42 -13.61 -7.97 10.80
C THR A 42 -12.14 -7.64 10.55
N LEU A 43 -11.62 -6.61 11.21
CA LEU A 43 -10.20 -6.24 11.16
C LEU A 43 -9.68 -6.15 12.59
N ASN A 44 -8.69 -6.96 12.92
CA ASN A 44 -8.22 -7.13 14.29
C ASN A 44 -6.77 -6.65 14.41
N PRO A 45 -6.51 -5.48 15.02
CA PRO A 45 -5.14 -5.06 15.27
C PRO A 45 -4.50 -5.97 16.32
N LYS A 46 -3.31 -6.51 16.06
CA LYS A 46 -2.55 -7.21 17.10
C LYS A 46 -1.80 -6.15 17.91
N THR A 47 -2.41 -5.73 19.02
CA THR A 47 -1.78 -4.77 19.95
C THR A 47 -0.64 -5.45 20.69
N GLY A 48 0.59 -5.18 20.23
CA GLY A 48 1.80 -5.28 21.02
C GLY A 48 2.19 -6.69 21.46
N SER A 49 3.09 -7.32 20.71
CA SER A 49 4.05 -8.21 21.35
C SER A 49 5.45 -7.87 20.85
N LEU A 50 6.35 -7.58 21.79
CA LEU A 50 7.77 -7.28 21.53
C LEU A 50 8.51 -8.50 20.96
N THR A 51 7.85 -9.66 20.89
CA THR A 51 8.34 -10.94 20.40
C THR A 51 7.15 -11.80 19.95
N GLY A 52 6.73 -11.74 18.68
CA GLY A 52 5.72 -12.68 18.18
C GLY A 52 4.81 -12.14 17.07
N ASP A 53 4.99 -12.74 15.90
CA ASP A 53 4.08 -12.80 14.76
C ASP A 53 3.97 -11.53 13.87
N VAL A 54 4.53 -11.66 12.67
CA VAL A 54 5.09 -10.59 11.83
C VAL A 54 4.03 -9.73 11.09
N PHE A 55 2.73 -9.97 11.25
CA PHE A 55 1.73 -9.31 10.42
C PHE A 55 0.50 -8.87 11.24
N ASP A 56 0.47 -7.56 11.54
CA ASP A 56 -0.80 -6.83 11.72
C ASP A 56 -1.68 -7.03 10.48
N ASP A 57 -3.00 -6.95 10.62
CA ASP A 57 -3.90 -6.95 9.47
C ASP A 57 -3.57 -5.75 8.56
N TYR A 58 -3.11 -6.05 7.34
CA TYR A 58 -2.88 -5.06 6.29
C TYR A 58 -4.06 -5.04 5.34
N VAL A 59 -4.61 -3.85 5.10
CA VAL A 59 -5.72 -3.66 4.18
C VAL A 59 -5.22 -2.94 2.93
N LEU A 60 -5.64 -3.46 1.78
CA LEU A 60 -5.44 -2.81 0.50
C LEU A 60 -6.60 -1.83 0.29
N VAL A 61 -6.27 -0.54 0.26
CA VAL A 61 -7.22 0.55 0.12
C VAL A 61 -7.19 1.04 -1.33
N GLU A 62 -8.32 0.90 -2.02
CA GLU A 62 -8.53 1.51 -3.33
C GLU A 62 -8.79 3.02 -3.20
N LYS A 63 -8.04 3.81 -3.97
CA LYS A 63 -8.22 5.26 -4.11
C LYS A 63 -8.98 5.64 -5.38
N PHE A 64 -9.19 4.71 -6.31
CA PHE A 64 -9.87 4.97 -7.57
C PHE A 64 -11.32 5.43 -7.37
N CYS A 65 -11.97 5.01 -6.28
CA CYS A 65 -13.30 5.49 -5.89
C CYS A 65 -13.37 7.02 -5.72
N LEU A 66 -12.27 7.68 -5.32
CA LEU A 66 -12.18 9.14 -5.16
C LEU A 66 -12.32 9.88 -6.50
N TRP A 67 -11.92 9.26 -7.61
CA TRP A 67 -12.00 9.93 -8.91
C TRP A 67 -13.45 10.12 -9.38
N LYS A 68 -14.32 9.14 -9.11
CA LYS A 68 -15.74 9.17 -9.50
C LYS A 68 -16.71 9.38 -8.34
N TYR A 69 -16.19 9.61 -7.12
CA TYR A 69 -16.96 9.75 -5.88
C TYR A 69 -18.00 8.64 -5.70
N LYS A 70 -17.62 7.39 -6.00
CA LYS A 70 -18.53 6.23 -5.97
C LYS A 70 -18.52 5.51 -4.62
N PHE A 71 -18.79 6.25 -3.55
CA PHE A 71 -18.93 5.66 -2.22
C PHE A 71 -20.34 5.08 -2.03
N SER A 72 -20.43 3.91 -1.41
CA SER A 72 -21.67 3.25 -1.04
C SER A 72 -21.79 3.15 0.48
N ASN A 73 -23.02 3.11 0.99
CA ASN A 73 -23.26 2.88 2.42
C ASN A 73 -22.71 1.51 2.82
N GLY A 74 -21.80 1.49 3.80
CA GLY A 74 -21.09 0.29 4.25
C GLY A 74 -19.63 0.21 3.81
N ASP A 75 -19.18 1.09 2.90
CA ASP A 75 -17.77 1.17 2.54
C ASP A 75 -16.91 1.63 3.71
N VAL A 76 -15.78 0.95 3.91
CA VAL A 76 -14.78 1.32 4.92
C VAL A 76 -13.79 2.28 4.29
N VAL A 77 -13.72 3.50 4.85
CA VAL A 77 -12.83 4.55 4.36
C VAL A 77 -11.71 4.83 5.36
N VAL A 78 -10.52 5.12 4.84
CA VAL A 78 -9.41 5.66 5.64
C VAL A 78 -9.48 7.18 5.56
N TYR A 79 -9.56 7.83 6.72
CA TYR A 79 -9.48 9.28 6.85
C TYR A 79 -8.22 9.64 7.64
N ARG A 80 -7.67 10.83 7.40
CA ARG A 80 -6.52 11.39 8.11
C ARG A 80 -6.87 12.74 8.71
#